data_AF-A0A7Y3XXB6-F1
#
_entry.id   AF-A0A7Y3XXB6-F1
#
_cell.length_a   1.000
_cell.length_b   1.000
_cell.length_c   1.000
_cell.angle_alpha   90.00
_cell.angle_beta   90.00
_cell.angle_gamma   90.00
#
_symmetry.space_group_name_H-M   'P 1'
#
loop_
_entity.id
_entity.type
_entity.pdbx_description
1 polymer ?
#
loop_
_entity_poly.entity_id
_entity_poly.type
_entity_poly.pdbx_seq_one_letter_code
_entity_poly.pdbx_strand_id
1 'polypeptide(L)'
;MNKKTIVVALGGNAILQPGQFASYENQLNNVKISCEVLAKLVKQGHRLIITHGNGPQVGNIIRQNEEAASVIPPMPMDVCSAESQGFIGYMIQQSMMNELINLGVETPVVTFVTRVEVDEKDSAFENPTKPIGMFYSEDQAKELMREKQWILKSDANRGWRRVVPSPNPVSIVEKKSIKKLIEEGNIVIACGGGGIPVVKCEDGTYKGVEAVIDKDRSGCKLAEQAEADMFIILTDVENACINYGKEDQKALGKVSVEELERYIENGEFSKGSMLPKVESAVEFVKKTNGISIICALDKAQLAIEGKAGTIVKKS
;
A
#
# COMPACT_ATOMS: atom_id res chain seq x y z
N MET A 1 -0.34 -23.20 18.32
CA MET A 1 -0.97 -21.86 18.19
C MET A 1 -2.05 -21.96 17.12
N ASN A 2 -3.16 -21.25 17.26
CA ASN A 2 -4.17 -21.21 16.19
C ASN A 2 -3.57 -20.49 14.98
N LYS A 3 -3.54 -21.18 13.84
CA LYS A 3 -3.14 -20.64 12.54
C LYS A 3 -4.03 -19.45 12.19
N LYS A 4 -3.42 -18.28 12.00
CA LYS A 4 -4.11 -17.03 11.64
C LYS A 4 -3.76 -16.62 10.21
N THR A 5 -4.71 -16.03 9.50
CA THR A 5 -4.49 -15.33 8.24
C THR A 5 -4.17 -13.87 8.53
N ILE A 6 -2.97 -13.45 8.12
CA ILE A 6 -2.45 -12.10 8.38
C ILE A 6 -2.24 -11.41 7.03
N VAL A 7 -2.81 -10.21 6.88
CA VAL A 7 -2.47 -9.31 5.77
C VAL A 7 -1.50 -8.26 6.28
N VAL A 8 -0.35 -8.13 5.62
CA VAL A 8 0.65 -7.12 5.92
C VAL A 8 0.72 -6.10 4.80
N ALA A 9 0.56 -4.82 5.11
CA ALA A 9 0.79 -3.70 4.21
C ALA A 9 2.19 -3.10 4.45
N LEU A 10 3.12 -3.42 3.55
CA LEU A 10 4.49 -2.92 3.60
C LEU A 10 4.55 -1.42 3.28
N GLY A 11 5.20 -0.68 4.18
CA GLY A 11 5.61 0.72 4.07
C GLY A 11 6.42 1.03 2.80
N GLY A 12 6.47 2.30 2.38
CA GLY A 12 7.39 2.72 1.31
C GLY A 12 8.85 2.48 1.70
N ASN A 13 9.16 2.69 2.98
CA ASN A 13 10.45 2.40 3.63
C ASN A 13 10.85 0.92 3.59
N ALA A 14 9.89 -0.01 3.45
CA ALA A 14 10.20 -1.43 3.27
C ALA A 14 10.88 -1.73 1.93
N ILE A 15 10.77 -0.81 0.97
CA ILE A 15 11.37 -0.93 -0.36
C ILE A 15 12.43 0.15 -0.57
N LEU A 16 12.15 1.41 -0.27
CA LEU A 16 13.10 2.50 -0.43
C LEU A 16 13.01 3.47 0.75
N GLN A 17 14.13 3.65 1.45
CA GLN A 17 14.20 4.55 2.60
C GLN A 17 14.24 6.03 2.18
N PRO A 18 13.74 6.97 3.01
CA PRO A 18 13.88 8.40 2.76
C PRO A 18 15.35 8.80 2.51
N GLY A 19 15.60 9.54 1.43
CA GLY A 19 16.93 10.01 1.06
C GLY A 19 17.85 8.95 0.43
N GLN A 20 17.43 7.69 0.35
CA GLN A 20 18.22 6.63 -0.28
C GLN A 20 18.15 6.73 -1.81
N PHE A 21 19.29 6.49 -2.46
CA PHE A 21 19.32 6.40 -3.92
C PHE A 21 18.51 5.19 -4.41
N ALA A 22 17.64 5.39 -5.39
CA ALA A 22 16.68 4.39 -5.87
C ALA A 22 17.31 3.31 -6.78
N SER A 23 18.47 2.76 -6.42
CA SER A 23 19.06 1.62 -7.16
C SER A 23 18.30 0.33 -6.90
N TYR A 24 18.51 -0.67 -7.76
CA TYR A 24 17.96 -2.00 -7.56
C TYR A 24 18.48 -2.66 -6.27
N GLU A 25 19.78 -2.55 -6.00
CA GLU A 25 20.46 -3.17 -4.87
C GLU A 25 19.97 -2.61 -3.54
N ASN A 26 19.81 -1.29 -3.47
CA ASN A 26 19.26 -0.62 -2.29
C ASN A 26 17.84 -1.12 -1.99
N GLN A 27 17.00 -1.23 -3.02
CA GLN A 27 15.63 -1.69 -2.86
C GLN A 27 15.55 -3.17 -2.49
N LEU A 28 16.35 -4.01 -3.14
CA LEU A 28 16.44 -5.43 -2.84
C LEU A 28 16.90 -5.67 -1.40
N ASN A 29 17.89 -4.91 -0.90
CA ASN A 29 18.39 -5.06 0.47
C ASN A 29 17.32 -4.69 1.51
N ASN A 30 16.55 -3.61 1.29
CA ASN A 30 15.44 -3.27 2.18
C ASN A 30 14.33 -4.35 2.17
N VAL A 31 14.02 -4.88 1.00
CA VAL A 31 13.04 -5.96 0.85
C VAL A 31 13.49 -7.23 1.56
N LYS A 32 14.78 -7.59 1.51
CA LYS A 32 15.34 -8.72 2.27
C LYS A 32 15.10 -8.58 3.77
N ILE A 33 15.44 -7.43 4.35
CA ILE A 33 15.21 -7.14 5.78
C ILE A 33 13.73 -7.32 6.14
N SER A 34 12.83 -6.85 5.28
CA SER A 34 11.39 -7.03 5.48
C SER A 34 10.98 -8.51 5.44
N CYS A 35 11.53 -9.27 4.50
CA CYS A 35 11.25 -10.69 4.35
C CYS A 35 11.79 -11.53 5.53
N GLU A 36 12.95 -11.20 6.08
CA GLU A 36 13.52 -11.87 7.26
C GLU A 36 12.57 -11.82 8.47
N VAL A 37 11.92 -10.67 8.69
CA VAL A 37 10.94 -10.51 9.76
C VAL A 37 9.67 -11.29 9.46
N LEU A 38 9.14 -11.17 8.24
CA LEU A 38 7.87 -11.80 7.85
C LEU A 38 7.96 -13.33 7.75
N ALA A 39 9.10 -13.88 7.32
CA ALA A 39 9.32 -15.32 7.24
C ALA A 39 9.23 -16.01 8.61
N LYS A 40 9.56 -15.30 9.70
CA LYS A 40 9.37 -15.79 11.08
C LYS A 40 7.89 -16.01 11.40
N LEU A 41 6.99 -15.17 10.87
CA LEU A 41 5.54 -15.35 11.06
C LEU A 41 5.04 -16.60 10.35
N VAL A 42 5.55 -16.87 9.15
CA VAL A 42 5.24 -18.09 8.39
C VAL A 42 5.77 -19.31 9.13
N LYS A 43 6.99 -19.26 9.67
CA LYS A 43 7.57 -20.34 10.49
C LYS A 43 6.75 -20.65 11.74
N GLN A 44 6.07 -19.66 12.31
CA GLN A 44 5.13 -19.84 13.43
C GLN A 44 3.79 -20.47 13.02
N GLY A 45 3.59 -20.74 11.72
CA GLY A 45 2.42 -21.41 11.16
C GLY A 45 1.32 -20.48 10.66
N HIS A 46 1.55 -19.16 10.61
CA HIS A 46 0.57 -18.19 10.09
C HIS A 46 0.49 -18.21 8.56
N ARG A 47 -0.70 -17.93 8.01
CA ARG A 47 -0.88 -17.63 6.58
C ARG A 47 -0.62 -16.15 6.35
N LEU A 48 0.06 -15.82 5.26
CA LEU A 48 0.52 -14.46 5.00
C LEU A 48 0.09 -13.98 3.62
N ILE A 49 -0.58 -12.82 3.60
CA ILE A 49 -0.78 -12.00 2.42
C ILE A 49 0.08 -10.75 2.57
N ILE A 50 0.83 -10.39 1.53
CA ILE A 50 1.67 -9.19 1.51
C ILE A 50 1.11 -8.22 0.48
N THR A 51 0.90 -6.97 0.90
CA THR A 51 0.65 -5.83 0.01
C THR A 51 1.77 -4.82 0.21
N HIS A 52 1.96 -3.92 -0.75
CA HIS A 52 3.03 -2.92 -0.67
C HIS A 52 2.67 -1.63 -1.40
N GLY A 53 3.38 -0.55 -1.07
CA GLY A 53 3.33 0.68 -1.87
C GLY A 53 4.21 0.60 -3.12
N ASN A 54 4.05 1.55 -4.04
CA ASN A 54 4.89 1.66 -5.24
C ASN A 54 5.30 3.10 -5.57
N GLY A 55 4.99 4.09 -4.73
CA GLY A 55 5.08 5.52 -5.09
C GLY A 55 6.40 5.94 -5.76
N PRO A 56 7.57 5.70 -5.14
CA PRO A 56 8.86 5.97 -5.78
C PRO A 56 9.10 5.16 -7.06
N GLN A 57 8.70 3.89 -7.08
CA GLN A 57 8.95 2.96 -8.17
C GLN A 57 8.12 3.30 -9.41
N VAL A 58 6.81 3.48 -9.25
CA VAL A 58 5.91 3.90 -10.33
C VAL A 58 6.26 5.31 -10.81
N GLY A 59 6.72 6.19 -9.91
CA GLY A 59 7.23 7.50 -10.29
C GLY A 59 8.45 7.44 -11.21
N ASN A 60 9.39 6.54 -10.93
CA ASN A 60 10.55 6.31 -11.81
C ASN A 60 10.16 5.66 -13.14
N ILE A 61 9.21 4.72 -13.15
CA ILE A 61 8.70 4.08 -14.38
C ILE A 61 8.00 5.10 -15.28
N ILE A 62 7.16 5.96 -14.71
CA ILE A 62 6.51 7.05 -15.44
C ILE A 62 7.57 7.99 -16.03
N ARG A 63 8.57 8.37 -15.22
CA ARG A 63 9.67 9.21 -15.68
C ARG A 63 10.45 8.58 -16.83
N GLN A 64 10.73 7.28 -16.77
CA GLN A 64 11.39 6.54 -17.86
C GLN A 64 10.57 6.57 -19.14
N ASN A 65 9.25 6.40 -19.04
CA ASN A 65 8.32 6.51 -20.17
C ASN A 65 8.29 7.93 -20.75
N GLU A 66 8.31 8.97 -19.90
CA GLU A 66 8.34 10.37 -20.33
C GLU A 66 9.67 10.75 -21.01
N GLU A 67 10.81 10.33 -20.47
CA GLU A 67 12.13 10.60 -21.04
C GLU A 67 12.35 9.85 -22.37
N ALA A 68 11.80 8.64 -22.52
CA ALA A 68 11.88 7.85 -23.74
C ALA A 68 10.83 8.21 -24.82
N ALA A 69 9.92 9.15 -24.53
CA ALA A 69 8.76 9.47 -25.36
C ALA A 69 9.08 9.86 -26.81
N SER A 70 10.30 10.34 -27.08
CA SER A 70 10.76 10.71 -28.44
C SER A 70 11.00 9.51 -29.36
N VAL A 71 11.19 8.31 -28.80
CA VAL A 71 11.52 7.09 -29.54
C VAL A 71 10.57 5.93 -29.24
N ILE A 72 9.90 5.92 -28.08
CA ILE A 72 8.95 4.89 -27.64
C ILE A 72 7.71 5.59 -27.08
N PRO A 73 6.49 5.27 -27.55
CA PRO A 73 5.27 5.85 -26.99
C PRO A 73 5.15 5.57 -25.47
N PRO A 74 4.85 6.59 -24.65
CA PRO A 74 4.71 6.39 -23.21
C PRO A 74 3.46 5.57 -22.87
N MET A 75 3.61 4.63 -21.94
CA MET A 75 2.52 3.85 -21.39
C MET A 75 1.62 4.70 -20.46
N PRO A 76 0.31 4.39 -20.37
CA PRO A 76 -0.57 5.05 -19.41
C PRO A 76 -0.23 4.63 -17.97
N MET A 77 -0.70 5.40 -16.98
CA MET A 77 -0.30 5.21 -15.59
C MET A 77 -0.73 3.86 -14.99
N ASP A 78 -1.88 3.33 -15.39
CA ASP A 78 -2.37 2.02 -14.95
C ASP A 78 -1.44 0.89 -15.42
N VAL A 79 -0.87 0.99 -16.63
CA VAL A 79 0.15 0.07 -17.13
C VAL A 79 1.47 0.25 -16.38
N CYS A 80 1.92 1.48 -16.12
CA CYS A 80 3.09 1.74 -15.28
C CYS A 80 2.93 1.15 -13.86
N SER A 81 1.70 1.20 -13.32
CA SER A 81 1.36 0.56 -12.05
C SER A 81 1.51 -0.96 -12.14
N ALA A 82 1.03 -1.57 -13.23
CA ALA A 82 1.21 -3.01 -13.48
C ALA A 82 2.68 -3.42 -13.56
N GLU A 83 3.52 -2.65 -14.27
CA GLU A 83 4.97 -2.86 -14.31
C GLU A 83 5.60 -2.81 -12.91
N SER A 84 5.18 -1.85 -12.08
CA SER A 84 5.68 -1.72 -10.70
C SER A 84 5.31 -2.92 -9.82
N GLN A 85 4.16 -3.56 -10.06
CA GLN A 85 3.77 -4.79 -9.35
C GLN A 85 4.69 -5.95 -9.72
N GLY A 86 5.01 -6.12 -11.01
CA GLY A 86 5.97 -7.12 -11.46
C GLY A 86 7.35 -6.89 -10.87
N PHE A 87 7.83 -5.64 -10.91
CA PHE A 87 9.14 -5.26 -10.36
C PHE A 87 9.25 -5.54 -8.85
N ILE A 88 8.35 -4.97 -8.05
CA ILE A 88 8.43 -5.08 -6.58
C ILE A 88 8.06 -6.49 -6.13
N GLY A 89 7.04 -7.08 -6.73
CA GLY A 89 6.60 -8.44 -6.42
C GLY A 89 7.70 -9.47 -6.69
N TYR A 90 8.46 -9.32 -7.78
CA TYR A 90 9.66 -10.13 -8.03
C TYR A 90 10.67 -10.05 -6.87
N MET A 91 11.02 -8.83 -6.42
CA MET A 91 11.97 -8.66 -5.32
C MET A 91 11.47 -9.31 -4.02
N ILE A 92 10.20 -9.13 -3.68
CA ILE A 92 9.59 -9.70 -2.47
C ILE A 92 9.53 -11.22 -2.57
N GLN A 93 9.04 -11.75 -3.69
CA GLN A 93 8.90 -13.19 -3.91
C GLN A 93 10.24 -13.89 -3.82
N GLN A 94 11.26 -13.38 -4.51
CA GLN A 94 12.61 -13.95 -4.47
C GLN A 94 13.19 -13.92 -3.04
N SER A 95 13.09 -12.78 -2.37
CA SER A 95 13.66 -12.61 -1.03
C SER A 95 12.94 -13.49 0.01
N MET A 96 11.61 -13.52 -0.02
CA MET A 96 10.80 -14.37 0.86
C MET A 96 11.12 -15.85 0.65
N MET A 97 11.19 -16.33 -0.60
CA MET A 97 11.54 -17.72 -0.88
C MET A 97 12.91 -18.10 -0.31
N ASN A 98 13.92 -17.23 -0.47
CA ASN A 98 15.25 -17.47 0.10
C ASN A 98 15.23 -17.54 1.63
N GLU A 99 14.49 -16.65 2.29
CA GLU A 99 14.35 -16.69 3.76
C GLU A 99 13.62 -17.94 4.24
N LEU A 100 12.59 -18.40 3.53
CA LEU A 100 11.89 -19.64 3.86
C LEU A 100 12.80 -20.86 3.73
N ILE A 101 13.61 -20.92 2.65
CA ILE A 101 14.62 -21.98 2.47
C ILE A 101 15.61 -21.98 3.64
N ASN A 102 16.14 -20.82 4.01
CA ASN A 102 17.07 -20.69 5.14
C ASN A 102 16.45 -21.14 6.48
N LEU A 103 15.14 -20.95 6.64
CA LEU A 103 14.39 -21.36 7.83
C LEU A 103 13.94 -22.83 7.81
N GLY A 104 14.17 -23.56 6.72
CA GLY A 104 13.71 -24.94 6.51
C GLY A 104 12.20 -25.04 6.32
N VAL A 105 11.57 -24.01 5.77
CA VAL A 105 10.13 -23.92 5.53
C VAL A 105 9.86 -24.03 4.04
N GLU A 106 9.06 -25.03 3.64
CA GLU A 106 8.64 -25.21 2.25
C GLU A 106 7.24 -24.64 2.05
N THR A 107 7.18 -23.35 1.68
CA THR A 107 5.92 -22.66 1.39
C THR A 107 6.05 -21.94 0.04
N PRO A 108 5.17 -22.22 -0.94
CA PRO A 108 5.19 -21.49 -2.20
C PRO A 108 4.86 -20.00 -2.00
N VAL A 109 5.53 -19.15 -2.77
CA VAL A 109 5.32 -17.70 -2.77
C VAL A 109 4.96 -17.25 -4.18
N VAL A 110 3.88 -16.49 -4.32
CA VAL A 110 3.38 -16.05 -5.63
C VAL A 110 2.98 -14.59 -5.62
N THR A 111 3.40 -13.87 -6.66
CA THR A 111 2.98 -12.50 -6.94
C THR A 111 1.81 -12.50 -7.92
N PHE A 112 0.74 -11.80 -7.56
CA PHE A 112 -0.42 -11.55 -8.41
C PHE A 112 -0.40 -10.13 -8.97
N VAL A 113 -0.39 -10.02 -10.30
CA VAL A 113 -0.86 -8.80 -10.95
C VAL A 113 -2.32 -8.61 -10.55
N THR A 114 -2.60 -7.51 -9.85
CA THR A 114 -3.87 -7.30 -9.17
C THR A 114 -4.54 -6.03 -9.67
N ARG A 115 -5.80 -6.17 -10.09
CA ARG A 115 -6.70 -5.08 -10.44
C ARG A 115 -7.64 -4.79 -9.29
N VAL A 116 -7.93 -3.51 -9.09
CA VAL A 116 -8.82 -3.03 -8.04
C VAL A 116 -9.89 -2.17 -8.68
N GLU A 117 -11.12 -2.65 -8.53
CA GLU A 117 -12.32 -1.96 -8.96
C GLU A 117 -12.50 -0.68 -8.14
N VAL A 118 -12.74 0.43 -8.85
CA VAL A 118 -13.07 1.75 -8.28
C VAL A 118 -14.38 2.24 -8.89
N ASP A 119 -15.08 3.11 -8.17
CA ASP A 119 -16.31 3.74 -8.68
C ASP A 119 -15.94 4.87 -9.64
N GLU A 120 -16.47 4.84 -10.87
CA GLU A 120 -16.28 5.90 -11.86
C GLU A 120 -16.84 7.26 -11.39
N LYS A 121 -17.76 7.24 -10.41
CA LYS A 121 -18.40 8.42 -9.81
C LYS A 121 -17.76 8.84 -8.49
N ASP A 122 -16.62 8.24 -8.12
CA ASP A 122 -15.89 8.67 -6.93
C ASP A 122 -15.47 10.14 -7.07
N SER A 123 -15.74 10.95 -6.04
CA SER A 123 -15.45 12.39 -6.05
C SER A 123 -13.96 12.72 -6.19
N ALA A 124 -13.08 11.74 -5.97
CA ALA A 124 -11.65 11.87 -6.26
C ALA A 124 -11.34 12.11 -7.74
N PHE A 125 -12.23 11.71 -8.66
CA PHE A 125 -12.09 12.00 -10.09
C PHE A 125 -12.38 13.47 -10.41
N GLU A 126 -13.27 14.11 -9.67
CA GLU A 126 -13.58 15.54 -9.83
C GLU A 126 -12.50 16.45 -9.20
N ASN A 127 -11.87 16.01 -8.11
CA ASN A 127 -10.78 16.75 -7.45
C ASN A 127 -9.51 15.90 -7.23
N PRO A 128 -8.69 15.72 -8.27
CA PRO A 128 -7.40 15.05 -8.16
C PRO A 128 -6.45 15.76 -7.19
N THR A 129 -5.89 15.01 -6.24
CA THR A 129 -5.02 15.56 -5.19
C THR A 129 -3.70 14.83 -5.04
N LYS A 130 -3.57 13.60 -5.57
CA LYS A 130 -2.38 12.77 -5.35
C LYS A 130 -1.27 13.16 -6.33
N PRO A 131 -0.13 13.70 -5.87
CA PRO A 131 0.94 14.12 -6.77
C PRO A 131 1.76 12.90 -7.26
N ILE A 132 2.09 12.89 -8.55
CA ILE A 132 2.85 11.85 -9.23
C ILE A 132 3.91 12.44 -10.17
N GLY A 133 4.83 11.60 -10.64
CA GLY A 133 5.83 11.97 -11.64
C GLY A 133 6.81 13.05 -11.19
N MET A 134 7.48 13.65 -12.17
CA MET A 134 8.51 14.69 -12.00
C MET A 134 7.93 16.07 -11.65
N PHE A 135 8.82 16.97 -11.23
CA PHE A 135 8.51 18.39 -11.10
C PHE A 135 8.69 19.10 -12.44
N TYR A 136 7.75 19.98 -12.76
CA TYR A 136 7.71 20.81 -13.95
C TYR A 136 7.85 22.28 -13.56
N SER A 137 8.43 23.10 -14.45
CA SER A 137 8.30 24.55 -14.35
C SER A 137 6.85 24.97 -14.58
N GLU A 138 6.49 26.20 -14.21
CA GLU A 138 5.14 26.72 -14.45
C GLU A 138 4.80 26.76 -15.95
N ASP A 139 5.75 27.14 -16.80
CA ASP A 139 5.55 27.20 -18.26
C ASP A 139 5.33 25.81 -18.86
N GLN A 140 6.14 24.82 -18.44
CA GLN A 140 5.96 23.42 -18.83
C GLN A 140 4.61 22.88 -18.35
N ALA A 141 4.20 23.22 -17.12
CA ALA A 141 2.92 22.79 -16.58
C ALA A 141 1.75 23.35 -17.40
N LYS A 142 1.79 24.64 -17.77
CA LYS A 142 0.77 25.27 -18.63
C LYS A 142 0.68 24.61 -20.01
N GLU A 143 1.81 24.20 -20.58
CA GLU A 143 1.84 23.48 -21.85
C GLU A 143 1.21 22.09 -21.73
N LEU A 144 1.63 21.30 -20.72
CA LEU A 144 1.10 19.96 -20.47
C LEU A 144 -0.39 19.94 -20.13
N MET A 145 -0.90 20.96 -19.42
CA MET A 145 -2.34 21.13 -19.18
C MET A 145 -3.13 21.30 -20.48
N ARG A 146 -2.57 22.01 -21.48
CA ARG A 146 -3.23 22.22 -22.78
C ARG A 146 -3.17 20.98 -23.66
N GLU A 147 -1.99 20.37 -23.78
CA GLU A 147 -1.75 19.27 -24.71
C GLU A 147 -2.32 17.94 -24.23
N LYS A 148 -2.10 17.60 -22.95
CA LYS A 148 -2.43 16.28 -22.40
C LYS A 148 -3.68 16.29 -21.52
N GLN A 149 -4.31 17.46 -21.33
CA GLN A 149 -5.44 17.65 -20.42
C GLN A 149 -5.12 17.18 -18.98
N TRP A 150 -3.84 17.23 -18.61
CA TRP A 150 -3.40 16.87 -17.27
C TRP A 150 -3.78 17.94 -16.27
N ILE A 151 -4.09 17.52 -15.05
CA ILE A 151 -4.23 18.43 -13.92
C ILE A 151 -2.87 18.48 -13.21
N LEU A 152 -2.22 19.64 -13.24
CA LEU A 152 -1.01 19.89 -12.45
C LEU A 152 -1.32 20.90 -11.35
N LYS A 153 -0.73 20.70 -10.16
CA LYS A 153 -0.83 21.61 -9.02
C LYS A 153 0.56 22.04 -8.57
N SER A 154 0.66 23.26 -8.06
CA SER A 154 1.89 23.76 -7.44
C SER A 154 2.15 23.00 -6.13
N ASP A 155 3.36 22.46 -5.99
CA ASP A 155 3.87 21.79 -4.79
C ASP A 155 4.86 22.74 -4.10
N ALA A 156 4.28 23.79 -3.50
CA ALA A 156 5.00 24.87 -2.82
C ALA A 156 6.17 25.41 -3.66
N ASN A 157 7.38 25.47 -3.09
CA ASN A 157 8.56 26.04 -3.76
C ASN A 157 9.32 25.02 -4.62
N ARG A 158 8.76 23.83 -4.85
CA ARG A 158 9.46 22.73 -5.55
C ARG A 158 9.10 22.62 -7.02
N GLY A 159 8.08 23.37 -7.47
CA GLY A 159 7.58 23.38 -8.84
C GLY A 159 6.17 22.81 -8.94
N TRP A 160 5.77 22.42 -10.15
CA TRP A 160 4.44 21.87 -10.45
C TRP A 160 4.51 20.36 -10.61
N ARG A 161 3.49 19.62 -10.14
CA ARG A 161 3.40 18.17 -10.33
C ARG A 161 2.05 17.78 -10.89
N ARG A 162 2.04 16.75 -11.73
CA ARG A 162 0.79 16.09 -12.15
C ARG A 162 0.12 15.52 -10.91
N VAL A 163 -1.17 15.78 -10.76
CA VAL A 163 -2.02 15.18 -9.74
C VAL A 163 -3.03 14.26 -10.39
N VAL A 164 -3.29 13.14 -9.73
CA VAL A 164 -4.24 12.13 -10.19
C VAL A 164 -5.30 11.84 -9.13
N PRO A 165 -6.46 11.30 -9.54
CA PRO A 165 -7.47 10.79 -8.63
C PRO A 165 -6.89 9.75 -7.68
N SER A 166 -7.41 9.73 -6.46
CA SER A 166 -7.15 8.69 -5.45
C SER A 166 -8.46 8.11 -4.92
N PRO A 167 -9.23 7.41 -5.76
CA PRO A 167 -10.55 6.87 -5.40
C PRO A 167 -10.44 5.74 -4.37
N ASN A 168 -11.57 5.43 -3.74
CA ASN A 168 -11.64 4.33 -2.79
C ASN A 168 -11.73 2.96 -3.51
N PRO A 169 -11.08 1.92 -2.96
CA PRO A 169 -11.19 0.57 -3.51
C PRO A 169 -12.58 -0.02 -3.23
N VAL A 170 -13.31 -0.36 -4.29
CA VAL A 170 -14.61 -1.03 -4.22
C VAL A 170 -14.42 -2.54 -4.03
N SER A 171 -13.63 -3.18 -4.89
CA SER A 171 -13.36 -4.61 -4.81
C SER A 171 -12.02 -5.00 -5.43
N ILE A 172 -11.34 -5.98 -4.85
CA ILE A 172 -10.22 -6.63 -5.52
C ILE A 172 -10.79 -7.58 -6.58
N VAL A 173 -10.34 -7.48 -7.84
CA VAL A 173 -10.88 -8.30 -8.93
C VAL A 173 -10.44 -9.75 -8.78
N GLU A 174 -9.17 -9.98 -8.45
CA GLU A 174 -8.58 -11.32 -8.28
C GLU A 174 -8.85 -11.97 -6.91
N LYS A 175 -9.75 -11.42 -6.07
CA LYS A 175 -10.01 -11.88 -4.69
C LYS A 175 -10.27 -13.38 -4.55
N LYS A 176 -10.98 -14.00 -5.52
CA LYS A 176 -11.30 -15.43 -5.50
C LYS A 176 -10.05 -16.30 -5.64
N SER A 177 -9.11 -15.92 -6.50
CA SER A 177 -7.86 -16.63 -6.71
C SER A 177 -6.94 -16.47 -5.50
N ILE A 178 -6.84 -15.24 -4.98
CA ILE A 178 -6.04 -14.93 -3.79
C ILE A 178 -6.53 -15.76 -2.58
N LYS A 179 -7.85 -15.79 -2.34
CA LYS A 179 -8.44 -16.56 -1.23
C LYS A 179 -8.10 -18.05 -1.31
N LYS A 180 -8.27 -18.68 -2.49
CA LYS A 180 -7.96 -20.10 -2.69
C LYS A 180 -6.49 -20.43 -2.40
N LEU A 181 -5.56 -19.62 -2.89
CA LEU A 181 -4.13 -19.86 -2.70
C LEU A 181 -3.73 -19.75 -1.23
N ILE A 182 -4.30 -18.79 -0.51
CA ILE A 182 -4.07 -18.64 0.92
C ILE A 182 -4.64 -19.82 1.71
N GLU A 183 -5.81 -20.32 1.33
CA GLU A 183 -6.41 -21.53 1.92
C GLU A 183 -5.52 -22.76 1.72
N GLU A 184 -4.94 -22.91 0.53
CA GLU A 184 -3.96 -23.96 0.18
C GLU A 184 -2.61 -23.80 0.88
N GLY A 185 -2.36 -22.65 1.54
CA GLY A 185 -1.17 -22.41 2.35
C GLY A 185 -0.04 -21.68 1.63
N ASN A 186 -0.27 -21.17 0.43
CA ASN A 186 0.67 -20.29 -0.27
C ASN A 186 0.82 -18.95 0.48
N ILE A 187 1.93 -18.26 0.22
CA ILE A 187 2.07 -16.83 0.52
C ILE A 187 1.73 -16.06 -0.75
N VAL A 188 0.84 -15.07 -0.62
CA VAL A 188 0.38 -14.28 -1.77
C VAL A 188 0.83 -12.84 -1.62
N ILE A 189 1.53 -12.33 -2.64
CA ILE A 189 1.84 -10.90 -2.80
C ILE A 189 0.83 -10.33 -3.78
N ALA A 190 0.02 -9.35 -3.36
CA ALA A 190 -1.07 -8.79 -4.15
C ALA A 190 -1.27 -7.30 -3.88
N CYS A 191 -2.14 -6.65 -4.66
CA CYS A 191 -2.47 -5.24 -4.54
C CYS A 191 -1.22 -4.32 -4.49
N GLY A 192 -0.17 -4.66 -5.23
CA GLY A 192 1.05 -3.86 -5.27
C GLY A 192 0.74 -2.43 -5.74
N GLY A 193 1.18 -1.45 -4.98
CA GLY A 193 0.87 -0.04 -5.24
C GLY A 193 -0.57 0.39 -4.93
N GLY A 194 -1.35 -0.44 -4.24
CA GLY A 194 -2.80 -0.27 -4.11
C GLY A 194 -3.59 -0.99 -5.21
N GLY A 195 -2.92 -1.64 -6.16
CA GLY A 195 -3.56 -2.32 -7.28
C GLY A 195 -3.66 -1.45 -8.54
N ILE A 196 -3.93 -2.09 -9.68
CA ILE A 196 -4.18 -1.42 -10.95
C ILE A 196 -5.65 -0.96 -10.93
N PRO A 197 -5.93 0.35 -10.93
CA PRO A 197 -7.29 0.86 -10.90
C PRO A 197 -8.06 0.50 -12.17
N VAL A 198 -9.24 -0.07 -12.00
CA VAL A 198 -10.15 -0.39 -13.10
C VAL A 198 -11.57 0.04 -12.75
N VAL A 199 -12.33 0.47 -13.75
CA VAL A 199 -13.79 0.63 -13.64
C VAL A 199 -14.47 -0.57 -14.28
N LYS A 200 -15.60 -0.98 -13.72
CA LYS A 200 -16.44 -2.05 -14.29
C LYS A 200 -17.44 -1.43 -15.25
N CYS A 201 -17.40 -1.86 -16.51
CA CYS A 201 -18.29 -1.37 -17.55
C CYS A 201 -19.70 -2.00 -17.43
N GLU A 202 -20.69 -1.40 -18.10
CA GLU A 202 -22.09 -1.87 -18.09
C GLU A 202 -22.24 -3.31 -18.60
N ASP A 203 -21.39 -3.72 -19.55
CA ASP A 203 -21.33 -5.08 -20.10
C ASP A 203 -20.61 -6.09 -19.19
N GLY A 204 -20.13 -5.64 -18.02
CA GLY A 204 -19.39 -6.45 -17.04
C GLY A 204 -17.90 -6.61 -17.32
N THR A 205 -17.37 -6.00 -18.39
CA THR A 205 -15.94 -5.94 -18.66
C THR A 205 -15.25 -4.91 -17.75
N TYR A 206 -13.92 -4.83 -17.82
CA TYR A 206 -13.11 -3.91 -17.03
C TYR A 206 -12.25 -3.04 -17.92
N LYS A 207 -12.13 -1.75 -17.57
CA LYS A 207 -11.26 -0.78 -18.24
C LYS A 207 -10.33 -0.12 -17.24
N GLY A 208 -9.04 -0.03 -17.59
CA GLY A 208 -8.05 0.71 -16.80
C GLY A 208 -8.32 2.22 -16.77
N VAL A 209 -8.05 2.85 -15.64
CA VAL A 209 -8.21 4.30 -15.46
C VAL A 209 -6.96 4.90 -14.83
N GLU A 210 -6.60 6.13 -15.18
CA GLU A 210 -5.44 6.78 -14.59
C GLU A 210 -5.77 7.31 -13.18
N ALA A 211 -5.59 6.47 -12.16
CA ALA A 211 -5.73 6.80 -10.75
C ALA A 211 -4.65 6.13 -9.88
N VAL A 212 -4.46 6.59 -8.65
CA VAL A 212 -3.59 5.92 -7.67
C VAL A 212 -4.42 5.61 -6.44
N ILE A 213 -4.65 4.33 -6.18
CA ILE A 213 -5.43 3.89 -5.03
C ILE A 213 -4.51 3.87 -3.82
N ASP A 214 -5.01 4.33 -2.67
CA ASP A 214 -4.25 4.21 -1.43
C ASP A 214 -4.00 2.72 -1.09
N LYS A 215 -2.73 2.40 -0.82
CA LYS A 215 -2.29 1.03 -0.56
C LYS A 215 -2.85 0.47 0.76
N ASP A 216 -3.03 1.31 1.77
CA ASP A 216 -3.48 0.87 3.09
C ASP A 216 -4.99 0.61 3.02
N ARG A 217 -5.75 1.44 2.28
CA ARG A 217 -7.17 1.18 1.96
C ARG A 217 -7.36 -0.09 1.14
N SER A 218 -6.50 -0.33 0.15
CA SER A 218 -6.54 -1.55 -0.67
C SER A 218 -6.13 -2.79 0.13
N GLY A 219 -5.15 -2.65 1.02
CA GLY A 219 -4.76 -3.69 1.97
C GLY A 219 -5.89 -4.04 2.93
N CYS A 220 -6.60 -3.03 3.47
CA CYS A 220 -7.81 -3.22 4.27
C CYS A 220 -8.89 -3.95 3.48
N LYS A 221 -9.20 -3.51 2.24
CA LYS A 221 -10.18 -4.17 1.37
C LYS A 221 -9.82 -5.62 1.08
N LEU A 222 -8.55 -5.90 0.84
CA LEU A 222 -8.08 -7.26 0.62
C LEU A 222 -8.18 -8.10 1.91
N ALA A 223 -7.82 -7.55 3.06
CA ALA A 223 -7.93 -8.23 4.35
C ALA A 223 -9.39 -8.56 4.70
N GLU A 224 -10.32 -7.66 4.44
CA GLU A 224 -11.77 -7.88 4.54
C GLU A 224 -12.19 -9.06 3.64
N GLN A 225 -11.85 -9.01 2.35
CA GLN A 225 -12.27 -10.00 1.36
C GLN A 225 -11.58 -11.37 1.48
N ALA A 226 -10.40 -11.40 2.09
CA ALA A 226 -9.66 -12.62 2.40
C ALA A 226 -10.03 -13.20 3.78
N GLU A 227 -10.99 -12.60 4.50
CA GLU A 227 -11.41 -13.03 5.84
C GLU A 227 -10.22 -13.15 6.81
N ALA A 228 -9.33 -12.15 6.78
CA ALA A 228 -8.13 -12.16 7.60
C ALA A 228 -8.45 -11.97 9.08
N ASP A 229 -7.67 -12.63 9.95
CA ASP A 229 -7.74 -12.47 11.40
C ASP A 229 -7.04 -11.17 11.85
N MET A 230 -6.05 -10.74 11.06
CA MET A 230 -5.20 -9.59 11.37
C MET A 230 -4.88 -8.78 10.12
N PHE A 231 -4.98 -7.46 10.24
CA PHE A 231 -4.48 -6.51 9.26
C PHE A 231 -3.38 -5.63 9.87
N ILE A 232 -2.15 -5.76 9.36
CA ILE A 232 -0.98 -5.10 9.92
C ILE A 232 -0.44 -4.09 8.90
N ILE A 233 -0.40 -2.82 9.29
CA ILE A 233 0.22 -1.75 8.52
C ILE A 233 1.62 -1.50 9.08
N LEU A 234 2.63 -1.79 8.26
CA LEU A 234 4.02 -1.54 8.62
C LEU A 234 4.46 -0.15 8.14
N THR A 235 5.05 0.62 9.05
CA THR A 235 5.50 1.99 8.83
C THR A 235 6.88 2.22 9.46
N ASP A 236 7.34 3.46 9.46
CA ASP A 236 8.59 3.97 10.02
C ASP A 236 8.51 4.37 11.51
N VAL A 237 7.32 4.39 12.09
CA VAL A 237 7.08 4.70 13.51
C VAL A 237 6.55 3.50 14.27
N GLU A 238 6.90 3.41 15.56
CA GLU A 238 6.48 2.29 16.41
C GLU A 238 4.96 2.28 16.67
N ASN A 239 4.35 3.47 16.80
CA ASN A 239 2.94 3.65 17.13
C ASN A 239 2.37 4.86 16.36
N ALA A 240 1.05 4.86 16.16
CA ALA A 240 0.33 6.10 15.89
C ALA A 240 0.34 6.96 17.17
N CYS A 241 0.47 8.28 17.01
CA CYS A 241 0.48 9.22 18.13
C CYS A 241 -0.61 10.28 17.94
N ILE A 242 -1.18 10.74 19.05
CA ILE A 242 -1.93 11.99 19.11
C ILE A 242 -1.00 13.12 19.56
N ASN A 243 -1.36 14.37 19.29
CA ASN A 243 -0.51 15.53 19.53
C ASN A 243 0.89 15.37 18.92
N TYR A 244 0.95 14.81 17.70
CA TYR A 244 2.21 14.50 17.04
C TYR A 244 3.06 15.75 16.86
N GLY A 245 4.33 15.68 17.30
CA GLY A 245 5.28 16.78 17.26
C GLY A 245 5.10 17.86 18.33
N LYS A 246 4.18 17.69 19.29
CA LYS A 246 3.96 18.60 20.43
C LYS A 246 4.58 18.06 21.72
N GLU A 247 4.68 18.92 22.74
CA GLU A 247 5.22 18.55 24.06
C GLU A 247 4.41 17.44 24.75
N ASP A 248 3.10 17.40 24.52
CA ASP A 248 2.16 16.43 25.06
C ASP A 248 1.86 15.26 24.09
N GLN A 249 2.78 14.97 23.16
CA GLN A 249 2.69 13.84 22.25
C GLN A 249 2.49 12.53 23.02
N LYS A 250 1.49 11.74 22.62
CA LYS A 250 1.17 10.46 23.25
C LYS A 250 1.07 9.34 22.22
N ALA A 251 1.88 8.31 22.40
CA ALA A 251 1.81 7.07 21.63
C ALA A 251 0.58 6.24 22.01
N LEU A 252 -0.16 5.76 21.00
CA LEU A 252 -1.34 4.92 21.19
C LEU A 252 -0.93 3.45 21.23
N GLY A 253 -1.22 2.77 22.34
CA GLY A 253 -1.07 1.32 22.49
C GLY A 253 -2.32 0.57 22.03
N LYS A 254 -3.00 -0.10 22.96
CA LYS A 254 -4.32 -0.70 22.69
C LYS A 254 -5.38 0.40 22.71
N VAL A 255 -6.17 0.50 21.65
CA VAL A 255 -7.16 1.55 21.46
C VAL A 255 -8.44 0.98 20.84
N SER A 256 -9.59 1.51 21.24
CA SER A 256 -10.88 1.14 20.67
C SER A 256 -11.15 1.84 19.34
N VAL A 257 -12.14 1.35 18.59
CA VAL A 257 -12.62 2.02 17.37
C VAL A 257 -13.17 3.41 17.71
N GLU A 258 -13.95 3.50 18.79
CA GLU A 258 -14.62 4.73 19.21
C GLU A 258 -13.60 5.81 19.60
N GLU A 259 -12.49 5.43 20.25
CA GLU A 259 -11.41 6.36 20.56
C GLU A 259 -10.74 6.92 19.30
N LEU A 260 -10.43 6.06 18.32
CA LEU A 260 -9.78 6.49 17.08
C LEU A 260 -10.68 7.37 16.22
N GLU A 261 -11.98 7.09 16.15
CA GLU A 261 -12.94 7.93 15.42
C GLU A 261 -12.96 9.36 15.98
N ARG A 262 -12.97 9.52 17.31
CA ARG A 262 -12.86 10.86 17.94
C ARG A 262 -11.54 11.56 17.61
N TYR A 263 -10.41 10.83 17.61
CA TYR A 263 -9.12 11.42 17.25
C TYR A 263 -9.07 11.83 15.77
N ILE A 264 -9.71 11.07 14.88
CA ILE A 264 -9.87 11.44 13.47
C ILE A 264 -10.70 12.72 13.34
N GLU A 265 -11.85 12.80 14.01
CA GLU A 265 -12.72 13.99 14.01
C GLU A 265 -12.01 15.24 14.53
N ASN A 266 -11.16 15.08 15.54
CA ASN A 266 -10.33 16.15 16.10
C ASN A 266 -9.13 16.53 15.21
N GLY A 267 -8.89 15.82 14.10
CA GLY A 267 -7.80 16.12 13.18
C GLY A 267 -6.41 15.76 13.72
N GLU A 268 -6.30 14.80 14.64
CA GLU A 268 -5.02 14.39 15.26
C GLU A 268 -4.04 13.73 14.26
N PHE A 269 -4.54 13.21 13.14
CA PHE A 269 -3.75 12.47 12.17
C PHE A 269 -3.58 13.22 10.84
N SER A 270 -2.36 13.24 10.32
CA SER A 270 -2.02 13.90 9.05
C SER A 270 -2.61 13.20 7.83
N LYS A 271 -3.29 13.96 6.96
CA LYS A 271 -3.95 13.46 5.73
C LYS A 271 -3.01 12.73 4.75
N GLY A 272 -1.73 13.07 4.76
CA GLY A 272 -0.73 12.52 3.83
C GLY A 272 0.04 11.29 4.33
N SER A 273 -0.12 10.89 5.60
CA SER A 273 0.64 9.78 6.16
C SER A 273 -0.15 8.92 7.14
N MET A 274 -0.45 9.42 8.35
CA MET A 274 -1.03 8.58 9.41
C MET A 274 -2.54 8.41 9.26
N LEU A 275 -3.27 9.42 8.79
CA LEU A 275 -4.73 9.35 8.70
C LEU A 275 -5.23 8.17 7.85
N PRO A 276 -4.75 7.94 6.61
CA PRO A 276 -5.21 6.79 5.82
C PRO A 276 -4.95 5.43 6.51
N LYS A 277 -3.90 5.35 7.33
CA LYS A 277 -3.56 4.13 8.10
C LYS A 277 -4.57 3.89 9.21
N VAL A 278 -4.88 4.93 9.98
CA VAL A 278 -5.84 4.86 11.08
C VAL A 278 -7.24 4.59 10.53
N GLU A 279 -7.66 5.28 9.46
CA GLU A 279 -8.94 5.03 8.78
C GLU A 279 -9.05 3.56 8.33
N SER A 280 -8.02 3.04 7.67
CA SER A 280 -7.99 1.64 7.20
C SER A 280 -8.00 0.64 8.35
N ALA A 281 -7.30 0.94 9.45
CA ALA A 281 -7.27 0.13 10.66
C ALA A 281 -8.65 0.08 11.34
N VAL A 282 -9.33 1.22 11.44
CA VAL A 282 -10.70 1.33 11.97
C VAL A 282 -11.69 0.59 11.07
N GLU A 283 -11.64 0.82 9.75
CA GLU A 283 -12.54 0.21 8.79
C GLU A 283 -12.47 -1.33 8.85
N PHE A 284 -11.26 -1.89 8.89
CA PHE A 284 -11.05 -3.32 9.00
C PHE A 284 -11.72 -3.91 10.26
N VAL A 285 -11.53 -3.26 11.41
CA VAL A 285 -12.10 -3.74 12.70
C VAL A 285 -13.62 -3.59 12.73
N LYS A 286 -14.18 -2.56 12.08
CA LYS A 286 -15.64 -2.40 11.98
C LYS A 286 -16.28 -3.49 11.11
N LYS A 287 -15.62 -3.87 10.02
CA LYS A 287 -16.15 -4.81 9.02
C LYS A 287 -15.87 -6.28 9.32
N THR A 288 -14.88 -6.56 10.17
CA THR A 288 -14.46 -7.93 10.50
C THR A 288 -14.55 -8.19 12.00
N ASN A 289 -14.19 -9.39 12.44
CA ASN A 289 -13.92 -9.69 13.86
C ASN A 289 -12.42 -9.77 14.16
N GLY A 290 -11.58 -9.38 13.19
CA GLY A 290 -10.14 -9.34 13.35
C GLY A 290 -9.67 -8.14 14.15
N ILE A 291 -8.35 -8.05 14.32
CA ILE A 291 -7.68 -6.89 14.90
C ILE A 291 -6.81 -6.20 13.85
N SER A 292 -6.65 -4.89 13.94
CA SER A 292 -5.67 -4.18 13.12
C SER A 292 -4.51 -3.65 13.97
N ILE A 293 -3.34 -3.56 13.34
CA ILE A 293 -2.09 -3.19 14.00
C ILE A 293 -1.38 -2.17 13.13
N ILE A 294 -0.90 -1.07 13.73
CA ILE A 294 0.02 -0.13 13.09
C ILE A 294 1.32 -0.18 13.89
N CYS A 295 2.43 -0.54 13.24
CA CYS A 295 3.72 -0.62 13.91
C CYS A 295 4.91 -0.50 12.95
N ALA A 296 6.10 -0.35 13.53
CA ALA A 296 7.36 -0.46 12.78
C ALA A 296 7.66 -1.92 12.42
N LEU A 297 8.39 -2.12 11.31
CA LEU A 297 8.75 -3.44 10.81
C LEU A 297 9.45 -4.33 11.86
N ASP A 298 10.41 -3.78 12.59
CA ASP A 298 11.15 -4.49 13.64
C ASP A 298 10.28 -4.88 14.85
N LYS A 299 9.11 -4.25 15.01
CA LYS A 299 8.13 -4.55 16.07
C LYS A 299 7.05 -5.54 15.64
N ALA A 300 6.97 -5.94 14.37
CA ALA A 300 5.85 -6.72 13.84
C ALA A 300 5.56 -7.99 14.67
N GLN A 301 6.60 -8.73 15.07
CA GLN A 301 6.43 -9.93 15.90
C GLN A 301 5.87 -9.59 17.29
N LEU A 302 6.42 -8.59 17.97
CA LEU A 302 5.94 -8.15 19.29
C LEU A 302 4.52 -7.59 19.21
N ALA A 303 4.16 -6.92 18.12
CA ALA A 303 2.85 -6.36 17.92
C ALA A 303 1.77 -7.44 17.75
N ILE A 304 2.06 -8.51 17.01
CA ILE A 304 1.17 -9.69 16.89
C ILE A 304 0.93 -10.36 18.25
N GLU A 305 1.93 -10.37 19.13
CA GLU A 305 1.82 -10.86 20.51
C GLU A 305 1.09 -9.87 21.45
N GLY A 306 0.72 -8.69 20.96
CA GLY A 306 0.01 -7.67 21.73
C GLY A 306 0.90 -6.84 22.65
N LYS A 307 2.22 -6.81 22.38
CA LYS A 307 3.27 -6.19 23.22
C LYS A 307 3.87 -4.91 22.63
N ALA A 308 3.56 -4.56 21.37
CA ALA A 308 4.05 -3.36 20.70
C ALA A 308 3.00 -2.85 19.69
N GLY A 309 3.21 -1.63 19.19
CA GLY A 309 2.34 -1.05 18.16
C GLY A 309 1.01 -0.50 18.68
N THR A 310 0.32 0.19 17.79
CA THR A 310 -1.08 0.61 18.00
C THR A 310 -1.98 -0.53 17.60
N ILE A 311 -2.72 -1.09 18.55
CA ILE A 311 -3.58 -2.25 18.36
C ILE A 311 -5.03 -1.81 18.45
N VAL A 312 -5.75 -1.92 17.34
CA VAL A 312 -7.16 -1.59 17.25
C VAL A 312 -7.98 -2.86 17.29
N LYS A 313 -9.01 -2.87 18.13
CA LYS A 313 -9.95 -3.99 18.29
C LYS A 313 -11.33 -3.45 18.64
N LYS A 314 -12.36 -4.29 18.47
CA LYS A 314 -13.69 -4.00 19.00
C LYS A 314 -13.62 -3.89 20.52
N SER A 315 -14.45 -3.01 21.07
CA SER A 315 -14.66 -2.81 22.51
C SER A 315 -15.13 -4.10 23.19
#